data_AF-A0A7G9SPF4-F1
#
_entry.id   AF-A0A7G9SPF4-F1
#
_cell.length_a   1.000
_cell.length_b   1.000
_cell.length_c   1.000
_cell.angle_alpha   90.00
_cell.angle_beta   90.00
_cell.angle_gamma   90.00
#
_symmetry.space_group_name_H-M   'P 1'
#
loop_
_entity.id
_entity.type
_entity.pdbx_description
1 polymer ?
#
loop_
_entity_poly.entity_id
_entity_poly.type
_entity_poly.pdbx_seq_one_letter_code
_entity_poly.pdbx_strand_id
1 'polypeptide(L)'
;MTRHFTARRLAVSLMGALLAVGATAPAFALQQDRNQDRDDRKPRKQQADREEARREQPQRQQPPPREPQRQPQVQERQASQPRPALQQGNGRSQPERRENWDRGSREREQQRRENLDVQARQRDDATQRQSQQREDMQRRIAEQRREQAGQRGANARRMAEQQRERQQQADRRGDEQRRGNDERTARERAEQDRRIADQRDRDGRRDDRRDDRNDARDDRRDDRNNRGNDRRDDRNDRISRDQQQRRIDDQRRQAIEWQRRESGRRSQLEQRNRELERQRRSHQYRYQQDYYRRWLAQQSRWNASRYDYYNDPYYSTAYNYRYNYGGRWYQTNSYGRDLLQQAIRDGYREGWYAGQADLNDRWRFDYQSNYGYRDGTFGYNGYYVGRDEYRYYFQQGFERGYRDGYYRRNQYGRYDNGAAVILPAILGAILNISRY
;
A
#
# COMPACT_ATOMS: atom_id res chain seq x y z
N MET A 1 28.90 56.02 5.69
CA MET A 1 29.32 56.26 4.29
C MET A 1 29.50 54.92 3.60
N THR A 2 28.54 54.60 2.76
CA THR A 2 28.42 53.41 1.90
C THR A 2 29.54 53.38 0.86
N ARG A 3 30.18 52.21 0.67
CA ARG A 3 31.06 51.95 -0.49
C ARG A 3 30.52 50.74 -1.24
N HIS A 4 29.95 51.01 -2.41
CA HIS A 4 29.62 50.03 -3.43
C HIS A 4 30.90 49.64 -4.18
N PHE A 5 31.10 48.34 -4.40
CA PHE A 5 32.01 47.81 -5.41
C PHE A 5 31.18 47.03 -6.43
N THR A 6 31.24 47.46 -7.69
CA THR A 6 30.59 46.81 -8.83
C THR A 6 31.65 46.31 -9.82
N ALA A 7 31.63 44.99 -10.00
CA ALA A 7 32.03 44.13 -11.12
C ALA A 7 32.80 44.71 -12.33
N ARG A 8 33.80 43.93 -12.79
CA ARG A 8 33.79 43.29 -14.13
C ARG A 8 34.89 42.23 -14.32
N ARG A 9 34.40 41.01 -14.56
CA ARG A 9 34.73 40.07 -15.66
C ARG A 9 36.18 39.55 -15.79
N LEU A 10 36.33 38.24 -15.54
CA LEU A 10 37.24 37.38 -16.28
C LEU A 10 36.51 36.14 -16.79
N ALA A 11 36.63 35.94 -18.10
CA ALA A 11 36.18 34.78 -18.84
C ALA A 11 37.11 33.59 -18.55
N VAL A 12 36.53 32.40 -18.39
CA VAL A 12 37.28 31.14 -18.47
C VAL A 12 36.58 30.21 -19.44
N SER A 13 37.35 29.87 -20.46
CA SER A 13 37.14 28.91 -21.54
C SER A 13 36.82 27.50 -21.06
N LEU A 14 35.77 26.91 -21.60
CA LEU A 14 35.53 25.46 -21.56
C LEU A 14 36.02 24.84 -22.88
N MET A 15 37.14 24.13 -22.79
CA MET A 15 37.63 23.26 -23.86
C MET A 15 36.66 22.10 -24.07
N GLY A 16 36.35 21.82 -25.34
CA GLY A 16 35.73 20.58 -25.77
C GLY A 16 36.71 19.42 -25.73
N ALA A 17 36.23 18.27 -25.29
CA ALA A 17 36.82 16.96 -25.56
C ALA A 17 35.73 16.04 -26.08
N LEU A 18 35.76 15.80 -27.39
CA LEU A 18 35.07 14.73 -28.08
C LEU A 18 35.71 13.39 -27.69
N LEU A 19 34.95 12.50 -27.06
CA LEU A 19 35.25 11.06 -27.10
C LEU A 19 33.95 10.28 -27.30
N ALA A 20 33.94 9.55 -28.42
CA ALA A 20 32.93 8.61 -28.83
C ALA A 20 32.83 7.45 -27.84
N VAL A 21 31.61 7.14 -27.40
CA VAL A 21 31.24 5.84 -26.84
C VAL A 21 29.91 5.43 -27.48
N GLY A 22 29.93 4.25 -28.07
CA GLY A 22 28.92 3.75 -29.00
C GLY A 22 27.52 3.58 -28.41
N ALA A 23 26.54 3.84 -29.28
CA ALA A 23 25.15 3.51 -29.06
C ALA A 23 24.97 1.99 -29.10
N THR A 24 24.92 1.34 -27.94
CA THR A 24 24.32 0.01 -27.80
C THR A 24 22.85 0.18 -27.43
N ALA A 25 21.98 0.20 -28.43
CA ALA A 25 20.55 -0.02 -28.22
C ALA A 25 20.33 -1.49 -27.81
N PRO A 26 19.57 -1.80 -26.74
CA PRO A 26 19.13 -3.17 -26.52
C PRO A 26 18.00 -3.48 -27.50
N ALA A 27 18.32 -4.30 -28.50
CA ALA A 27 17.34 -4.95 -29.36
C ALA A 27 16.49 -5.91 -28.51
N PHE A 28 15.20 -5.62 -28.37
CA PHE A 28 14.22 -6.58 -27.88
C PHE A 28 13.91 -7.57 -28.99
N ALA A 29 14.34 -8.82 -28.80
CA ALA A 29 13.93 -9.94 -29.62
C ALA A 29 12.46 -10.26 -29.32
N LEU A 30 11.58 -9.96 -30.29
CA LEU A 30 10.29 -10.62 -30.40
C LEU A 30 10.55 -12.04 -30.94
N GLN A 31 10.34 -13.05 -30.12
CA GLN A 31 10.14 -14.41 -30.60
C GLN A 31 8.66 -14.60 -30.87
N GLN A 32 8.34 -14.47 -32.15
CA GLN A 32 7.07 -14.84 -32.77
C GLN A 32 7.12 -16.36 -32.94
N ASP A 33 6.18 -17.09 -32.33
CA ASP A 33 5.81 -18.41 -32.85
C ASP A 33 4.31 -18.44 -33.10
N ARG A 34 4.00 -18.85 -34.33
CA ARG A 34 2.71 -18.85 -34.98
C ARG A 34 2.13 -20.26 -34.91
N ASN A 35 0.81 -20.29 -34.76
CA ASN A 35 -0.13 -21.28 -35.30
C ASN A 35 -0.16 -22.68 -34.66
N GLN A 36 -1.29 -23.00 -34.03
CA GLN A 36 -2.21 -23.97 -34.63
C GLN A 36 -3.65 -23.79 -34.13
N ASP A 37 -4.56 -23.84 -35.10
CA ASP A 37 -6.00 -23.69 -35.04
C ASP A 37 -6.72 -24.96 -34.50
N ARG A 38 -7.92 -24.71 -33.96
CA ARG A 38 -9.15 -25.54 -33.97
C ARG A 38 -9.14 -26.95 -33.33
N ASP A 39 -9.96 -27.15 -32.31
CA ASP A 39 -11.27 -27.82 -32.49
C ASP A 39 -12.10 -27.91 -31.18
N ASP A 40 -13.41 -27.80 -31.37
CA ASP A 40 -14.48 -27.95 -30.39
C ASP A 40 -14.57 -29.36 -29.78
N ARG A 41 -14.84 -29.45 -28.46
CA ARG A 41 -15.96 -30.21 -27.84
C ARG A 41 -15.75 -30.51 -26.35
N LYS A 42 -16.75 -30.16 -25.55
CA LYS A 42 -17.03 -30.74 -24.21
C LYS A 42 -17.22 -32.28 -24.34
N PRO A 43 -16.94 -33.09 -23.30
CA PRO A 43 -17.96 -33.28 -22.26
C PRO A 43 -17.47 -33.41 -20.81
N ARG A 44 -18.41 -32.99 -19.98
CA ARG A 44 -18.60 -33.12 -18.53
C ARG A 44 -18.88 -34.58 -18.16
N LYS A 45 -18.05 -35.22 -17.32
CA LYS A 45 -18.35 -36.32 -16.37
C LYS A 45 -17.04 -37.01 -15.95
N GLN A 46 -16.55 -36.74 -14.74
CA GLN A 46 -15.69 -37.62 -13.93
C GLN A 46 -15.32 -36.86 -12.65
N GLN A 47 -16.27 -36.76 -11.73
CA GLN A 47 -16.01 -36.18 -10.40
C GLN A 47 -16.94 -36.74 -9.31
N ALA A 48 -17.51 -37.93 -9.53
CA ALA A 48 -18.41 -38.57 -8.57
C ALA A 48 -17.84 -39.82 -7.87
N ASP A 49 -16.69 -40.37 -8.30
CA ASP A 49 -16.21 -41.68 -7.78
C ASP A 49 -14.92 -41.57 -6.95
N ARG A 50 -14.71 -40.47 -6.21
CA ARG A 50 -13.53 -40.29 -5.35
C ARG A 50 -13.82 -40.00 -3.88
N GLU A 51 -15.06 -40.09 -3.43
CA GLU A 51 -15.45 -39.82 -2.04
C GLU A 51 -15.68 -41.06 -1.16
N GLU A 52 -15.49 -42.28 -1.68
CA GLU A 52 -15.85 -43.51 -0.92
C GLU A 52 -14.69 -44.43 -0.51
N ALA A 53 -13.44 -43.99 -0.62
CA ALA A 53 -12.27 -44.84 -0.33
C ALA A 53 -11.29 -44.25 0.71
N ARG A 54 -11.81 -43.68 1.81
CA ARG A 54 -10.95 -43.29 2.96
C ARG A 54 -11.69 -43.29 4.30
N ARG A 55 -12.32 -44.43 4.61
CA ARG A 55 -12.67 -44.81 5.98
C ARG A 55 -12.04 -46.16 6.28
N GLU A 56 -10.85 -46.15 6.86
CA GLU A 56 -10.30 -47.25 7.67
C GLU A 56 -9.05 -46.71 8.40
N GLN A 57 -9.04 -46.86 9.74
CA GLN A 57 -7.98 -46.41 10.65
C GLN A 57 -6.75 -47.34 10.57
N PRO A 58 -5.59 -46.98 11.15
CA PRO A 58 -5.38 -47.31 12.56
C PRO A 58 -4.66 -46.22 13.39
N GLN A 59 -5.01 -46.21 14.67
CA GLN A 59 -4.34 -45.52 15.78
C GLN A 59 -2.83 -45.74 15.75
N ARG A 60 -2.05 -44.64 15.80
CA ARG A 60 -0.64 -44.66 16.19
C ARG A 60 -0.38 -43.61 17.27
N GLN A 61 -0.30 -44.15 18.50
CA GLN A 61 0.66 -43.87 19.56
C GLN A 61 1.23 -42.44 19.63
N GLN A 62 0.79 -41.73 20.67
CA GLN A 62 1.38 -40.51 21.17
C GLN A 62 2.83 -40.76 21.64
N PRO A 63 3.82 -39.93 21.28
CA PRO A 63 5.13 -39.97 21.90
C PRO A 63 5.08 -39.34 23.30
N PRO A 64 5.76 -39.90 24.31
CA PRO A 64 5.76 -39.36 25.68
C PRO A 64 6.51 -38.02 25.78
N PRO A 65 6.17 -37.18 26.78
CA PRO A 65 6.80 -35.88 26.97
C PRO A 65 8.23 -36.02 27.48
N ARG A 66 9.16 -35.31 26.82
CA ARG A 66 10.57 -35.25 27.20
C ARG A 66 10.75 -34.37 28.44
N GLU A 67 11.33 -34.96 29.47
CA GLU A 67 11.82 -34.28 30.67
C GLU A 67 12.92 -33.24 30.32
N PRO A 68 13.00 -32.11 31.02
CA PRO A 68 14.09 -31.16 30.87
C PRO A 68 15.34 -31.67 31.61
N GLN A 69 16.28 -32.26 30.88
CA GLN A 69 17.63 -32.51 31.37
C GLN A 69 18.31 -31.19 31.73
N ARG A 70 18.59 -31.02 33.02
CA ARG A 70 19.51 -30.02 33.56
C ARG A 70 20.95 -30.44 33.25
N GLN A 71 21.69 -29.62 32.51
CA GLN A 71 23.14 -29.53 32.60
C GLN A 71 23.54 -28.06 32.52
N PRO A 72 24.23 -27.50 33.54
CA PRO A 72 25.04 -26.32 33.34
C PRO A 72 26.45 -26.77 32.92
N GLN A 73 26.82 -26.46 31.67
CA GLN A 73 28.23 -26.33 31.29
C GLN A 73 28.80 -25.12 32.05
N VAL A 74 29.57 -25.38 33.10
CA VAL A 74 30.44 -24.37 33.70
C VAL A 74 31.66 -24.27 32.80
N GLN A 75 31.71 -23.21 32.01
CA GLN A 75 32.88 -22.82 31.23
C GLN A 75 33.90 -22.25 32.22
N GLU A 76 34.87 -23.09 32.57
CA GLU A 76 35.99 -22.80 33.46
C GLU A 76 36.89 -21.76 32.79
N ARG A 77 36.63 -20.47 33.06
CA ARG A 77 37.57 -19.39 32.72
C ARG A 77 38.75 -19.50 33.67
N GLN A 78 39.84 -20.03 33.14
CA GLN A 78 41.19 -19.95 33.70
C GLN A 78 41.51 -18.48 34.03
N ALA A 79 41.44 -18.13 35.31
CA ALA A 79 42.06 -16.94 35.86
C ALA A 79 43.41 -17.38 36.44
N SER A 80 44.47 -17.08 35.71
CA SER A 80 45.85 -17.29 36.08
C SER A 80 46.16 -16.56 37.40
N GLN A 81 46.43 -17.32 38.46
CA GLN A 81 47.20 -16.83 39.62
C GLN A 81 48.51 -17.61 39.69
N PRO A 82 49.68 -16.95 39.77
CA PRO A 82 50.95 -17.64 39.97
C PRO A 82 51.18 -17.98 41.45
N ARG A 83 51.71 -19.19 41.70
CA ARG A 83 52.43 -19.60 42.92
C ARG A 83 53.84 -20.04 42.48
N PRO A 84 54.81 -20.29 43.39
CA PRO A 84 55.40 -19.38 44.36
C PRO A 84 56.95 -19.43 44.29
N ALA A 85 57.66 -18.41 44.77
CA ALA A 85 59.09 -18.53 45.06
C ALA A 85 59.27 -18.76 46.57
N LEU A 86 59.76 -19.95 46.91
CA LEU A 86 60.16 -20.37 48.25
C LEU A 86 61.42 -19.61 48.67
N GLN A 87 61.37 -18.96 49.84
CA GLN A 87 62.55 -18.60 50.60
C GLN A 87 62.49 -19.31 51.95
N GLN A 88 63.59 -20.01 52.26
CA GLN A 88 63.80 -20.81 53.46
C GLN A 88 63.67 -19.98 54.74
N GLY A 89 63.05 -20.57 55.75
CA GLY A 89 63.04 -20.06 57.11
C GLY A 89 62.59 -21.14 58.09
N ASN A 90 63.55 -21.61 58.90
CA ASN A 90 63.38 -22.49 60.05
C ASN A 90 62.24 -22.09 60.99
N GLY A 91 61.61 -23.06 61.65
CA GLY A 91 60.94 -22.81 62.94
C GLY A 91 59.72 -23.67 63.26
N ARG A 92 59.97 -24.72 64.04
CA ARG A 92 59.09 -25.35 65.04
C ARG A 92 57.83 -24.53 65.43
N SER A 93 56.64 -25.15 65.39
CA SER A 93 55.62 -25.24 66.47
C SER A 93 54.15 -25.24 65.99
N GLN A 94 53.29 -25.96 66.73
CA GLN A 94 51.82 -25.88 66.90
C GLN A 94 50.86 -26.63 65.94
N PRO A 95 50.18 -27.71 66.41
CA PRO A 95 49.06 -28.35 65.72
C PRO A 95 47.67 -27.67 65.90
N GLU A 96 47.52 -26.66 66.77
CA GLU A 96 46.21 -26.04 67.08
C GLU A 96 45.69 -25.05 66.01
N ARG A 97 46.49 -24.72 64.99
CA ARG A 97 46.09 -23.72 63.97
C ARG A 97 45.28 -24.29 62.81
N ARG A 98 45.16 -25.62 62.67
CA ARG A 98 44.42 -26.27 61.57
C ARG A 98 42.92 -26.40 61.83
N GLU A 99 42.47 -26.56 63.08
CA GLU A 99 41.05 -26.72 63.39
C GLU A 99 40.25 -25.40 63.29
N ASN A 100 40.90 -24.26 63.55
CA ASN A 100 40.25 -22.95 63.49
C ASN A 100 39.99 -22.48 62.03
N TRP A 101 40.81 -22.93 61.07
CA TRP A 101 40.58 -22.66 59.64
C TRP A 101 39.38 -23.43 59.09
N ASP A 102 39.12 -24.64 59.58
CA ASP A 102 38.02 -25.48 59.08
C ASP A 102 36.65 -24.98 59.56
N ARG A 103 36.56 -24.42 60.79
CA ARG A 103 35.34 -23.77 61.30
C ARG A 103 34.96 -22.50 60.54
N GLY A 104 35.92 -21.59 60.33
CA GLY A 104 35.67 -20.33 59.61
C GLY A 104 35.44 -20.49 58.10
N SER A 105 35.74 -21.67 57.54
CA SER A 105 35.40 -22.03 56.16
C SER A 105 33.94 -22.46 56.04
N ARG A 106 33.47 -23.30 56.98
CA ARG A 106 32.09 -23.81 57.03
C ARG A 106 31.08 -22.70 57.31
N GLU A 107 31.40 -21.74 58.19
CA GLU A 107 30.53 -20.58 58.45
C GLU A 107 30.39 -19.68 57.20
N ARG A 108 31.47 -19.47 56.45
CA ARG A 108 31.42 -18.72 55.18
C ARG A 108 30.62 -19.45 54.10
N GLU A 109 30.73 -20.76 54.02
CA GLU A 109 29.93 -21.60 53.11
C GLU A 109 28.43 -21.51 53.44
N GLN A 110 28.07 -21.53 54.74
CA GLN A 110 26.70 -21.39 55.21
C GLN A 110 26.10 -20.02 54.89
N GLN A 111 26.83 -18.94 55.19
CA GLN A 111 26.39 -17.57 54.84
C GLN A 111 26.22 -17.39 53.32
N ARG A 112 27.07 -18.03 52.52
CA ARG A 112 26.96 -17.98 51.06
C ARG A 112 25.72 -18.71 50.56
N ARG A 113 25.36 -19.85 51.16
CA ARG A 113 24.12 -20.58 50.86
C ARG A 113 22.86 -19.80 51.26
N GLU A 114 22.85 -19.18 52.43
CA GLU A 114 21.74 -18.31 52.85
C GLU A 114 21.55 -17.12 51.90
N ASN A 115 22.64 -16.45 51.51
CA ASN A 115 22.55 -15.35 50.54
C ASN A 115 22.03 -15.79 49.17
N LEU A 116 22.39 -17.01 48.73
CA LEU A 116 21.87 -17.60 47.50
C LEU A 116 20.37 -17.90 47.60
N ASP A 117 19.89 -18.40 48.74
CA ASP A 117 18.47 -18.72 48.95
C ASP A 117 17.61 -17.45 49.04
N VAL A 118 18.11 -16.40 49.72
CA VAL A 118 17.47 -15.09 49.76
C VAL A 118 17.38 -14.47 48.36
N GLN A 119 18.45 -14.57 47.57
CA GLN A 119 18.47 -14.04 46.20
C GLN A 119 17.55 -14.82 45.24
N ALA A 120 17.40 -16.14 45.45
CA ALA A 120 16.45 -16.96 44.69
C ALA A 120 15.00 -16.54 44.98
N ARG A 121 14.62 -16.38 46.25
CA ARG A 121 13.27 -15.94 46.65
C ARG A 121 12.93 -14.55 46.10
N GLN A 122 13.89 -13.62 46.08
CA GLN A 122 13.67 -12.30 45.48
C GLN A 122 13.42 -12.36 43.97
N ARG A 123 14.05 -13.30 43.25
CA ARG A 123 13.80 -13.50 41.81
C ARG A 123 12.43 -14.11 41.55
N ASP A 124 12.01 -15.05 42.38
CA ASP A 124 10.69 -15.68 42.26
C ASP A 124 9.57 -14.66 42.52
N ASP A 125 9.70 -13.83 43.56
CA ASP A 125 8.78 -12.72 43.85
C ASP A 125 8.72 -11.69 42.72
N ALA A 126 9.88 -11.33 42.13
CA ALA A 126 9.93 -10.41 41.00
C ALA A 126 9.22 -11.00 39.76
N THR A 127 9.41 -12.30 39.51
CA THR A 127 8.78 -13.00 38.39
C THR A 127 7.26 -13.08 38.57
N GLN A 128 6.80 -13.32 39.79
CA GLN A 128 5.38 -13.42 40.12
C GLN A 128 4.67 -12.06 40.04
N ARG A 129 5.32 -10.97 40.46
CA ARG A 129 4.81 -9.60 40.27
C ARG A 129 4.73 -9.24 38.79
N GLN A 130 5.71 -9.69 37.98
CA GLN A 130 5.72 -9.43 36.55
C GLN A 130 4.61 -10.21 35.82
N SER A 131 4.29 -11.44 36.23
CA SER A 131 3.19 -12.21 35.64
C SER A 131 1.83 -11.59 35.98
N GLN A 132 1.64 -11.14 37.24
CA GLN A 132 0.41 -10.44 37.65
C GLN A 132 0.21 -9.14 36.87
N GLN A 133 1.27 -8.34 36.68
CA GLN A 133 1.18 -7.12 35.86
C GLN A 133 0.82 -7.41 34.40
N ARG A 134 1.29 -8.52 33.82
CA ARG A 134 0.94 -8.92 32.46
C ARG A 134 -0.53 -9.34 32.34
N GLU A 135 -1.05 -10.10 33.30
CA GLU A 135 -2.47 -10.46 33.32
C GLU A 135 -3.38 -9.24 33.45
N ASP A 136 -3.05 -8.32 34.35
CA ASP A 136 -3.81 -7.08 34.54
C ASP A 136 -3.80 -6.21 33.28
N MET A 137 -2.66 -6.10 32.61
CA MET A 137 -2.56 -5.40 31.33
C MET A 137 -3.42 -6.07 30.25
N GLN A 138 -3.41 -7.40 30.17
CA GLN A 138 -4.25 -8.14 29.22
C GLN A 138 -5.75 -7.95 29.50
N ARG A 139 -6.16 -7.94 30.78
CA ARG A 139 -7.54 -7.66 31.17
C ARG A 139 -7.99 -6.27 30.74
N ARG A 140 -7.17 -5.24 30.98
CA ARG A 140 -7.45 -3.86 30.53
C ARG A 140 -7.56 -3.76 29.01
N ILE A 141 -6.70 -4.43 28.26
CA ILE A 141 -6.75 -4.45 26.78
C ILE A 141 -8.03 -5.17 26.29
N ALA A 142 -8.42 -6.27 26.92
CA ALA A 142 -9.62 -7.01 26.57
C ALA A 142 -10.90 -6.18 26.84
N GLU A 143 -10.94 -5.46 27.96
CA GLU A 143 -12.02 -4.57 28.33
C GLU A 143 -12.14 -3.39 27.35
N GLN A 144 -11.03 -2.74 27.03
CA GLN A 144 -10.99 -1.65 26.05
C GLN A 144 -11.43 -2.10 24.65
N ARG A 145 -11.13 -3.35 24.26
CA ARG A 145 -11.63 -3.95 23.02
C ARG A 145 -13.14 -4.16 23.03
N ARG A 146 -13.72 -4.59 24.16
CA ARG A 146 -15.18 -4.74 24.30
C ARG A 146 -15.90 -3.40 24.17
N GLU A 147 -15.36 -2.35 24.79
CA GLU A 147 -15.92 -1.00 24.66
C GLU A 147 -15.87 -0.49 23.21
N GLN A 148 -14.72 -0.64 22.54
CA GLN A 148 -14.61 -0.25 21.12
C GLN A 148 -15.55 -1.05 20.21
N ALA A 149 -15.76 -2.33 20.48
CA ALA A 149 -16.72 -3.15 19.74
C ALA A 149 -18.16 -2.67 19.94
N GLY A 150 -18.53 -2.30 21.18
CA GLY A 150 -19.84 -1.71 21.49
C GLY A 150 -20.08 -0.39 20.76
N GLN A 151 -19.10 0.51 20.76
CA GLN A 151 -19.19 1.80 20.04
C GLN A 151 -19.31 1.61 18.52
N ARG A 152 -18.58 0.66 17.94
CA ARG A 152 -18.68 0.32 16.51
C ARG A 152 -20.06 -0.24 16.15
N GLY A 153 -20.61 -1.10 17.02
CA GLY A 153 -21.96 -1.63 16.84
C GLY A 153 -23.03 -0.54 16.87
N ALA A 154 -22.93 0.40 17.83
CA ALA A 154 -23.85 1.54 17.92
C ALA A 154 -23.77 2.47 16.70
N ASN A 155 -22.55 2.79 16.24
CA ASN A 155 -22.37 3.61 15.03
C ASN A 155 -22.86 2.90 13.76
N ALA A 156 -22.67 1.58 13.66
CA ALA A 156 -23.18 0.81 12.52
C ALA A 156 -24.71 0.82 12.47
N ARG A 157 -25.39 0.70 13.63
CA ARG A 157 -26.85 0.82 13.73
C ARG A 157 -27.34 2.20 13.31
N ARG A 158 -26.73 3.28 13.83
CA ARG A 158 -27.07 4.66 13.44
C ARG A 158 -26.89 4.91 11.93
N MET A 159 -25.80 4.40 11.35
CA MET A 159 -25.56 4.50 9.91
C MET A 159 -26.62 3.76 9.10
N ALA A 160 -26.98 2.53 9.50
CA ALA A 160 -28.01 1.75 8.82
C ALA A 160 -29.39 2.44 8.87
N GLU A 161 -29.73 3.05 10.01
CA GLU A 161 -30.97 3.79 10.21
C GLU A 161 -31.02 5.05 9.35
N GLN A 162 -29.94 5.84 9.35
CA GLN A 162 -29.80 7.01 8.49
C GLN A 162 -29.83 6.66 6.98
N GLN A 163 -29.34 5.48 6.61
CA GLN A 163 -29.40 5.00 5.23
C GLN A 163 -30.82 4.63 4.81
N ARG A 164 -31.60 4.01 5.72
CA ARG A 164 -33.03 3.73 5.51
C ARG A 164 -33.85 5.01 5.36
N GLU A 165 -33.59 6.02 6.19
CA GLU A 165 -34.27 7.32 6.07
C GLU A 165 -33.98 8.01 4.73
N ARG A 166 -32.73 7.97 4.26
CA ARG A 166 -32.38 8.52 2.94
C ARG A 166 -33.07 7.78 1.79
N GLN A 167 -33.20 6.45 1.89
CA GLN A 167 -33.93 5.67 0.91
C GLN A 167 -35.41 6.06 0.88
N GLN A 168 -36.06 6.15 2.04
CA GLN A 168 -37.46 6.58 2.11
C GLN A 168 -37.68 8.00 1.57
N GLN A 169 -36.75 8.92 1.82
CA GLN A 169 -36.83 10.27 1.24
C GLN A 169 -36.63 10.27 -0.29
N ALA A 170 -35.75 9.42 -0.82
CA ALA A 170 -35.54 9.27 -2.25
C ALA A 170 -36.78 8.69 -2.94
N ASP A 171 -37.42 7.68 -2.34
CA ASP A 171 -38.63 7.06 -2.86
C ASP A 171 -39.79 8.08 -2.90
N ARG A 172 -39.98 8.86 -1.82
CA ARG A 172 -41.01 9.93 -1.79
C ARG A 172 -40.79 10.99 -2.88
N ARG A 173 -39.54 11.42 -3.10
CA ARG A 173 -39.22 12.38 -4.16
C ARG A 173 -39.45 11.80 -5.56
N GLY A 174 -39.18 10.51 -5.74
CA GLY A 174 -39.46 9.80 -6.99
C GLY A 174 -40.95 9.74 -7.30
N ASP A 175 -41.78 9.45 -6.28
CA ASP A 175 -43.24 9.42 -6.43
C ASP A 175 -43.84 10.80 -6.69
N GLU A 176 -43.34 11.86 -6.05
CA GLU A 176 -43.75 13.24 -6.33
C GLU A 176 -43.40 13.67 -7.77
N GLN A 177 -42.20 13.32 -8.25
CA GLN A 177 -41.80 13.61 -9.64
C GLN A 177 -42.65 12.84 -10.66
N ARG A 178 -42.99 11.57 -10.38
CA ARG A 178 -43.89 10.79 -11.24
C ARG A 178 -45.28 11.42 -11.32
N ARG A 179 -45.87 11.77 -10.17
CA ARG A 179 -47.18 12.44 -10.15
C ARG A 179 -47.17 13.78 -10.90
N GLY A 180 -46.11 14.58 -10.74
CA GLY A 180 -45.98 15.84 -11.48
C GLY A 180 -45.83 15.65 -13.00
N ASN A 181 -45.13 14.61 -13.45
CA ASN A 181 -45.02 14.28 -14.87
C ASN A 181 -46.33 13.73 -15.45
N ASP A 182 -47.06 12.90 -14.70
CA ASP A 182 -48.35 12.37 -15.11
C ASP A 182 -49.39 13.50 -15.25
N GLU A 183 -49.41 14.47 -14.32
CA GLU A 183 -50.26 15.67 -14.44
C GLU A 183 -49.88 16.55 -15.64
N ARG A 184 -48.58 16.74 -15.91
CA ARG A 184 -48.13 17.48 -17.10
C ARG A 184 -48.58 16.79 -18.38
N THR A 185 -48.38 15.48 -18.46
CA THR A 185 -48.76 14.68 -19.64
C THR A 185 -50.27 14.69 -19.85
N ALA A 186 -51.06 14.65 -18.77
CA ALA A 186 -52.52 14.76 -18.85
C ALA A 186 -52.97 16.14 -19.34
N ARG A 187 -52.32 17.23 -18.90
CA ARG A 187 -52.61 18.60 -19.37
C ARG A 187 -52.26 18.79 -20.84
N GLU A 188 -51.10 18.30 -21.27
CA GLU A 188 -50.67 18.37 -22.67
C GLU A 188 -51.62 17.61 -23.59
N ARG A 189 -52.11 16.43 -23.19
CA ARG A 189 -53.13 15.68 -23.94
C ARG A 189 -54.46 16.44 -24.02
N ALA A 190 -54.92 17.01 -22.90
CA ALA A 190 -56.15 17.80 -22.89
C ALA A 190 -56.07 19.06 -23.77
N GLU A 191 -54.90 19.71 -23.82
CA GLU A 191 -54.67 20.83 -24.74
C GLU A 191 -54.62 20.39 -26.21
N GLN A 192 -54.03 19.23 -26.49
CA GLN A 192 -53.97 18.67 -27.83
C GLN A 192 -55.38 18.30 -28.34
N ASP A 193 -56.21 17.69 -27.51
CA ASP A 193 -57.59 17.36 -27.85
C ASP A 193 -58.43 18.61 -28.12
N ARG A 194 -58.24 19.69 -27.34
CA ARG A 194 -58.88 20.99 -27.61
C ARG A 194 -58.45 21.59 -28.95
N ARG A 195 -57.17 21.50 -29.29
CA ARG A 195 -56.66 21.99 -30.59
C ARG A 195 -57.26 21.20 -31.75
N ILE A 196 -57.42 19.89 -31.61
CA ILE A 196 -58.03 19.04 -32.64
C ILE A 196 -59.53 19.35 -32.79
N ALA A 197 -60.24 19.62 -31.68
CA ALA A 197 -61.63 20.05 -31.71
C ALA A 197 -61.80 21.42 -32.41
N ASP A 198 -60.97 22.41 -32.07
CA ASP A 198 -60.98 23.73 -32.71
C ASP A 198 -60.64 23.67 -34.22
N GLN A 199 -59.80 22.72 -34.64
CA GLN A 199 -59.48 22.50 -36.05
C GLN A 199 -60.68 21.91 -36.80
N ARG A 200 -61.41 20.97 -36.20
CA ARG A 200 -62.63 20.39 -36.77
C ARG A 200 -63.76 21.41 -36.90
N ASP A 201 -63.89 22.33 -35.95
CA ASP A 201 -64.88 23.42 -36.03
C ASP A 201 -64.51 24.48 -37.09
N ARG A 202 -63.22 24.63 -37.43
CA ARG A 202 -62.76 25.50 -38.53
C ARG A 202 -62.91 24.85 -39.90
N ASP A 203 -62.72 23.54 -40.01
CA ASP A 203 -62.90 22.80 -41.26
C ASP A 203 -64.38 22.62 -41.64
N GLY A 204 -65.31 22.72 -40.67
CA GLY A 204 -66.76 22.78 -40.94
C GLY A 204 -67.28 24.13 -41.44
N ARG A 205 -66.42 25.16 -41.59
CA ARG A 205 -66.81 26.53 -42.02
C ARG A 205 -65.93 27.09 -43.15
N ARG A 206 -65.31 26.21 -43.94
CA ARG A 206 -64.48 26.58 -45.11
C ARG A 206 -64.97 25.91 -46.37
N ASP A 207 -66.20 26.23 -46.77
CA ASP A 207 -66.74 25.91 -48.10
C ASP A 207 -67.26 27.16 -48.83
N ASP A 208 -66.75 28.35 -48.49
CA ASP A 208 -66.99 29.54 -49.30
C ASP A 208 -65.81 30.52 -49.29
N ARG A 209 -65.39 30.86 -50.51
CA ARG A 209 -64.43 31.90 -50.94
C ARG A 209 -62.99 31.48 -51.14
N ARG A 210 -62.76 31.07 -52.39
CA ARG A 210 -61.53 31.24 -53.17
C ARG A 210 -61.14 32.72 -53.35
N ASP A 211 -59.84 32.87 -53.65
CA ASP A 211 -59.12 33.98 -54.28
C ASP A 211 -58.85 35.20 -53.38
N ASP A 212 -57.59 35.43 -52.98
CA ASP A 212 -56.59 36.13 -53.81
C ASP A 212 -55.28 36.39 -53.02
N ARG A 213 -54.16 36.51 -53.76
CA ARG A 213 -52.84 37.09 -53.40
C ARG A 213 -51.77 36.25 -52.69
N ASN A 214 -50.84 35.78 -53.55
CA ASN A 214 -49.39 35.88 -53.37
C ASN A 214 -48.97 37.28 -52.86
N ASP A 215 -48.15 37.34 -51.81
CA ASP A 215 -46.80 37.93 -51.84
C ASP A 215 -46.17 38.04 -50.44
N ALA A 216 -44.90 37.65 -50.38
CA ALA A 216 -43.89 38.06 -49.40
C ALA A 216 -44.03 37.59 -47.93
N ARG A 217 -43.13 36.68 -47.50
CA ARG A 217 -41.98 37.05 -46.63
C ARG A 217 -41.12 35.82 -46.28
N ASP A 218 -39.92 35.87 -46.86
CA ASP A 218 -38.70 35.19 -46.47
C ASP A 218 -38.34 35.38 -44.98
N ASP A 219 -37.71 34.32 -44.46
CA ASP A 219 -36.51 34.30 -43.64
C ASP A 219 -36.36 35.37 -42.55
N ARG A 220 -36.52 34.92 -41.29
CA ARG A 220 -35.71 35.31 -40.12
C ARG A 220 -36.30 34.71 -38.85
N ARG A 221 -35.91 33.48 -38.48
CA ARG A 221 -36.01 33.05 -37.09
C ARG A 221 -35.22 31.79 -36.71
N ASP A 222 -34.02 31.65 -37.25
CA ASP A 222 -32.99 30.79 -36.68
C ASP A 222 -31.68 31.59 -36.64
N ASP A 223 -30.75 31.26 -35.75
CA ASP A 223 -29.43 31.91 -35.56
C ASP A 223 -29.30 33.17 -34.71
N ARG A 224 -29.98 33.24 -33.55
CA ARG A 224 -29.51 34.07 -32.43
C ARG A 224 -29.72 33.40 -31.09
N ASN A 225 -28.89 32.41 -30.75
CA ASN A 225 -28.64 32.07 -29.33
C ASN A 225 -27.42 31.16 -29.05
N ASN A 226 -26.44 31.03 -29.96
CA ASN A 226 -25.25 30.23 -29.66
C ASN A 226 -23.94 30.81 -30.22
N ARG A 227 -23.69 32.10 -29.99
CA ARG A 227 -22.38 32.74 -30.21
C ARG A 227 -22.14 33.78 -29.13
N GLY A 228 -21.66 33.33 -27.98
CA GLY A 228 -21.41 34.23 -26.87
C GLY A 228 -20.86 33.55 -25.62
N ASN A 229 -19.85 32.69 -25.74
CA ASN A 229 -19.03 32.38 -24.56
C ASN A 229 -17.57 31.91 -24.81
N ASP A 230 -17.00 32.12 -26.00
CA ASP A 230 -15.62 31.72 -26.31
C ASP A 230 -14.62 32.88 -26.27
N ARG A 231 -14.81 33.84 -25.35
CA ARG A 231 -13.85 34.94 -25.12
C ARG A 231 -13.77 35.30 -23.64
N ARG A 232 -13.12 34.45 -22.86
CA ARG A 232 -12.45 34.74 -21.58
C ARG A 232 -11.59 33.55 -21.14
N ASP A 233 -10.79 33.04 -22.07
CA ASP A 233 -9.57 32.29 -21.75
C ASP A 233 -8.50 33.31 -21.36
N ASP A 234 -7.99 33.21 -20.13
CA ASP A 234 -6.58 33.56 -19.84
C ASP A 234 -6.11 33.32 -18.39
N ARG A 235 -6.92 32.82 -17.43
CA ARG A 235 -6.42 32.54 -16.04
C ARG A 235 -7.13 31.44 -15.24
N ASN A 236 -7.33 30.22 -15.75
CA ASN A 236 -7.77 29.16 -14.85
C ASN A 236 -7.28 27.77 -15.30
N ASP A 237 -6.30 27.23 -14.57
CA ASP A 237 -5.85 25.83 -14.61
C ASP A 237 -6.94 24.82 -14.17
N ARG A 238 -8.22 25.21 -14.21
CA ARG A 238 -9.34 24.49 -13.60
C ARG A 238 -10.29 23.93 -14.66
N ILE A 239 -10.54 22.61 -14.59
CA ILE A 239 -11.42 21.91 -15.52
C ILE A 239 -12.90 22.19 -15.25
N SER A 240 -13.76 21.86 -16.23
CA SER A 240 -15.22 21.97 -16.08
C SER A 240 -15.75 21.07 -14.96
N ARG A 241 -16.84 21.48 -14.28
CA ARG A 241 -17.47 20.71 -13.20
C ARG A 241 -17.89 19.31 -13.63
N ASP A 242 -18.37 19.14 -14.86
CA ASP A 242 -18.76 17.83 -15.37
C ASP A 242 -17.55 16.91 -15.58
N GLN A 243 -16.42 17.46 -16.03
CA GLN A 243 -15.17 16.73 -16.14
C GLN A 243 -14.62 16.37 -14.76
N GLN A 244 -14.70 17.28 -13.80
CA GLN A 244 -14.35 17.02 -12.40
C GLN A 244 -15.19 15.87 -11.82
N GLN A 245 -16.51 15.89 -12.02
CA GLN A 245 -17.39 14.84 -11.52
C GLN A 245 -17.05 13.47 -12.11
N ARG A 246 -16.81 13.38 -13.42
CA ARG A 246 -16.37 12.13 -14.08
C ARG A 246 -15.08 11.59 -13.47
N ARG A 247 -14.07 12.44 -13.23
CA ARG A 247 -12.81 12.03 -12.60
C ARG A 247 -13.03 11.50 -11.18
N ILE A 248 -13.89 12.15 -10.41
CA ILE A 248 -14.25 11.71 -9.06
C ILE A 248 -14.92 10.33 -9.10
N ASP A 249 -15.84 10.12 -10.04
CA ASP A 249 -16.57 8.85 -10.17
C ASP A 249 -15.66 7.70 -10.64
N ASP A 250 -14.73 7.98 -11.56
CA ASP A 250 -13.67 7.04 -11.95
C ASP A 250 -12.80 6.66 -10.76
N GLN A 251 -12.37 7.65 -9.97
CA GLN A 251 -11.51 7.41 -8.82
C GLN A 251 -12.20 6.62 -7.72
N ARG A 252 -13.47 6.91 -7.43
CA ARG A 252 -14.26 6.15 -6.44
C ARG A 252 -14.36 4.68 -6.81
N ARG A 253 -14.58 4.39 -8.11
CA ARG A 253 -14.60 3.00 -8.62
C ARG A 253 -13.26 2.31 -8.39
N GLN A 254 -12.15 2.97 -8.75
CA GLN A 254 -10.81 2.45 -8.52
C GLN A 254 -10.51 2.19 -7.03
N ALA A 255 -10.90 3.11 -6.15
CA ALA A 255 -10.71 2.98 -4.71
C ALA A 255 -11.53 1.82 -4.11
N ILE A 256 -12.77 1.62 -4.55
CA ILE A 256 -13.60 0.48 -4.12
C ILE A 256 -12.98 -0.85 -4.59
N GLU A 257 -12.56 -0.93 -5.85
CA GLU A 257 -11.89 -2.12 -6.38
C GLU A 257 -10.59 -2.44 -5.64
N TRP A 258 -9.83 -1.40 -5.26
CA TRP A 258 -8.63 -1.53 -4.44
C TRP A 258 -8.97 -2.14 -3.07
N GLN A 259 -9.94 -1.57 -2.35
CA GLN A 259 -10.36 -2.08 -1.05
C GLN A 259 -10.82 -3.55 -1.09
N ARG A 260 -11.55 -3.95 -2.15
CA ARG A 260 -11.99 -5.34 -2.32
C ARG A 260 -10.81 -6.30 -2.49
N ARG A 261 -9.84 -5.94 -3.35
CA ARG A 261 -8.66 -6.77 -3.63
C ARG A 261 -7.72 -6.89 -2.43
N GLU A 262 -7.71 -5.88 -1.57
CA GLU A 262 -6.87 -5.83 -0.39
C GLU A 262 -7.25 -6.88 0.68
N SER A 263 -8.52 -7.32 0.71
CA SER A 263 -9.01 -8.30 1.69
C SER A 263 -8.27 -9.66 1.69
N GLY A 264 -7.62 -10.04 0.59
CA GLY A 264 -6.89 -11.30 0.44
C GLY A 264 -5.38 -11.25 0.73
N ARG A 265 -4.82 -10.09 1.07
CA ARG A 265 -3.36 -9.92 1.18
C ARG A 265 -2.74 -10.69 2.35
N ARG A 266 -3.46 -10.74 3.48
CA ARG A 266 -3.00 -11.41 4.69
C ARG A 266 -2.80 -12.91 4.49
N SER A 267 -3.72 -13.59 3.80
CA SER A 267 -3.61 -15.03 3.57
C SER A 267 -2.43 -15.38 2.66
N GLN A 268 -2.17 -14.57 1.62
CA GLN A 268 -1.01 -14.72 0.73
C GLN A 268 0.31 -14.55 1.51
N LEU A 269 0.37 -13.56 2.39
CA LEU A 269 1.52 -13.32 3.26
C LEU A 269 1.80 -14.51 4.19
N GLU A 270 0.76 -15.03 4.86
CA GLU A 270 0.89 -16.17 5.79
C GLU A 270 1.35 -17.46 5.09
N GLN A 271 0.92 -17.69 3.85
CA GLN A 271 1.41 -18.81 3.05
C GLN A 271 2.90 -18.65 2.72
N ARG A 272 3.30 -17.43 2.30
CA ARG A 272 4.67 -17.13 1.94
C ARG A 272 5.61 -17.15 3.16
N ASN A 273 5.17 -16.67 4.32
CA ASN A 273 5.93 -16.73 5.57
C ASN A 273 6.27 -18.17 5.96
N ARG A 274 5.30 -19.09 5.86
CA ARG A 274 5.52 -20.53 6.11
C ARG A 274 6.52 -21.14 5.15
N GLU A 275 6.52 -20.70 3.89
CA GLU A 275 7.51 -21.14 2.90
C GLU A 275 8.92 -20.67 3.26
N LEU A 276 9.07 -19.40 3.65
CA LEU A 276 10.36 -18.83 4.05
C LEU A 276 10.92 -19.50 5.32
N GLU A 277 10.06 -19.81 6.30
CA GLU A 277 10.44 -20.56 7.51
C GLU A 277 10.98 -21.95 7.15
N ARG A 278 10.30 -22.69 6.25
CA ARG A 278 10.76 -24.00 5.76
C ARG A 278 12.10 -23.93 5.04
N GLN A 279 12.29 -22.88 4.24
CA GLN A 279 13.55 -22.63 3.52
C GLN A 279 14.64 -22.02 4.40
N ARG A 280 14.38 -21.80 5.70
CA ARG A 280 15.27 -21.12 6.66
C ARG A 280 15.72 -19.72 6.22
N ARG A 281 14.88 -19.03 5.45
CA ARG A 281 15.14 -17.68 4.91
C ARG A 281 14.78 -16.61 5.94
N SER A 282 15.60 -16.53 6.99
CA SER A 282 15.30 -15.73 8.18
C SER A 282 15.33 -14.22 7.93
N HIS A 283 16.24 -13.73 7.09
CA HIS A 283 16.32 -12.31 6.75
C HIS A 283 15.17 -11.89 5.86
N GLN A 284 14.84 -12.71 4.86
CA GLN A 284 13.71 -12.47 3.98
C GLN A 284 12.37 -12.53 4.73
N TYR A 285 12.24 -13.44 5.69
CA TYR A 285 11.09 -13.48 6.59
C TYR A 285 10.93 -12.16 7.38
N ARG A 286 12.01 -11.66 7.99
CA ARG A 286 11.98 -10.39 8.74
C ARG A 286 11.61 -9.21 7.84
N TYR A 287 12.22 -9.13 6.65
CA TYR A 287 11.89 -8.11 5.65
C TYR A 287 10.39 -8.15 5.31
N GLN A 288 9.85 -9.33 5.04
CA GLN A 288 8.45 -9.50 4.67
C GLN A 288 7.48 -9.09 5.80
N GLN A 289 7.82 -9.40 7.05
CA GLN A 289 7.06 -8.93 8.22
C GLN A 289 7.11 -7.41 8.37
N ASP A 290 8.29 -6.81 8.20
CA ASP A 290 8.47 -5.37 8.29
C ASP A 290 7.74 -4.62 7.17
N TYR A 291 7.78 -5.14 5.93
CA TYR A 291 7.03 -4.64 4.79
C TYR A 291 5.52 -4.59 5.11
N TYR A 292 4.98 -5.71 5.60
CA TYR A 292 3.57 -5.80 5.92
C TYR A 292 3.16 -4.89 7.08
N ARG A 293 4.00 -4.79 8.12
CA ARG A 293 3.76 -3.86 9.26
C ARG A 293 3.73 -2.41 8.80
N ARG A 294 4.70 -1.99 7.98
CA ARG A 294 4.75 -0.63 7.41
C ARG A 294 3.53 -0.35 6.54
N TRP A 295 3.15 -1.32 5.71
CA TRP A 295 1.99 -1.23 4.85
C TRP A 295 0.69 -1.08 5.66
N LEU A 296 0.49 -1.88 6.72
CA LEU A 296 -0.66 -1.76 7.62
C LEU A 296 -0.73 -0.39 8.30
N ALA A 297 0.41 0.11 8.80
CA ALA A 297 0.47 1.43 9.42
C ALA A 297 0.07 2.54 8.43
N GLN A 298 0.50 2.41 7.17
CA GLN A 298 0.15 3.32 6.10
C GLN A 298 -1.35 3.23 5.76
N GLN A 299 -1.89 2.02 5.61
CA GLN A 299 -3.30 1.79 5.34
C GLN A 299 -4.19 2.35 6.46
N SER A 300 -3.78 2.21 7.72
CA SER A 300 -4.51 2.78 8.86
C SER A 300 -4.60 4.31 8.78
N ARG A 301 -3.54 4.98 8.35
CA ARG A 301 -3.52 6.45 8.20
C ARG A 301 -4.50 6.91 7.14
N TRP A 302 -4.57 6.19 6.03
CA TRP A 302 -5.49 6.53 4.93
C TRP A 302 -6.94 6.18 5.24
N ASN A 303 -7.19 5.02 5.88
CA ASN A 303 -8.55 4.65 6.29
C ASN A 303 -9.12 5.59 7.36
N ALA A 304 -8.26 6.19 8.21
CA ALA A 304 -8.68 7.17 9.20
C ALA A 304 -9.02 8.54 8.56
N SER A 305 -8.41 8.85 7.41
CA SER A 305 -8.67 10.09 6.68
C SER A 305 -9.89 9.91 5.78
N ARG A 306 -10.99 10.60 6.08
CA ARG A 306 -12.12 10.68 5.14
C ARG A 306 -11.67 11.50 3.95
N TYR A 307 -11.44 10.84 2.83
CA TYR A 307 -10.93 11.49 1.63
C TYR A 307 -12.02 12.38 0.99
N ASP A 308 -11.71 13.67 0.86
CA ASP A 308 -12.63 14.67 0.31
C ASP A 308 -12.29 14.97 -1.16
N TYR A 309 -12.97 14.25 -2.05
CA TYR A 309 -12.82 14.40 -3.49
C TYR A 309 -13.18 15.80 -4.02
N TYR A 310 -14.05 16.55 -3.33
CA TYR A 310 -14.52 17.85 -3.83
C TYR A 310 -13.53 18.98 -3.52
N ASN A 311 -12.79 18.84 -2.42
CA ASN A 311 -11.78 19.80 -1.98
C ASN A 311 -10.36 19.44 -2.42
N ASP A 312 -10.13 18.24 -2.96
CA ASP A 312 -8.81 17.86 -3.47
C ASP A 312 -8.52 18.54 -4.83
N PRO A 313 -7.45 19.36 -4.92
CA PRO A 313 -7.10 20.06 -6.15
C PRO A 313 -6.87 19.14 -7.35
N TYR A 314 -6.44 17.89 -7.16
CA TYR A 314 -6.20 16.92 -8.23
C TYR A 314 -7.40 16.81 -9.19
N TYR A 315 -8.63 16.74 -8.67
CA TYR A 315 -9.81 16.57 -9.51
C TYR A 315 -10.22 17.84 -10.23
N SER A 316 -9.72 19.00 -9.80
CA SER A 316 -10.04 20.28 -10.39
C SER A 316 -8.94 20.80 -11.33
N THR A 317 -7.69 20.37 -11.17
CA THR A 317 -6.56 20.84 -11.98
C THR A 317 -6.50 20.15 -13.35
N ALA A 318 -6.21 20.94 -14.39
CA ALA A 318 -5.96 20.43 -15.73
C ALA A 318 -4.75 19.47 -15.77
N TYR A 319 -4.75 18.57 -16.75
CA TYR A 319 -3.59 17.71 -16.97
C TYR A 319 -2.47 18.53 -17.61
N ASN A 320 -1.33 18.59 -16.94
CA ASN A 320 -0.15 19.33 -17.39
C ASN A 320 1.07 18.43 -17.61
N TYR A 321 0.92 17.11 -17.44
CA TYR A 321 1.96 16.12 -17.69
C TYR A 321 1.47 14.97 -18.57
N ARG A 322 2.42 14.38 -19.30
CA ARG A 322 2.26 13.16 -20.10
C ARG A 322 3.30 12.13 -19.67
N TYR A 323 2.90 10.88 -19.52
CA TYR A 323 3.81 9.77 -19.18
C TYR A 323 3.55 8.54 -20.04
N ASN A 324 4.58 7.69 -20.19
CA ASN A 324 4.50 6.47 -20.98
C ASN A 324 4.37 5.23 -20.09
N TYR A 325 3.28 4.48 -20.27
CA TYR A 325 3.03 3.23 -19.58
C TYR A 325 2.59 2.17 -20.59
N GLY A 326 3.23 0.99 -20.59
CA GLY A 326 2.87 -0.11 -21.50
C GLY A 326 2.92 0.27 -22.99
N GLY A 327 3.79 1.20 -23.39
CA GLY A 327 3.89 1.70 -24.76
C GLY A 327 2.81 2.70 -25.16
N ARG A 328 1.86 3.01 -24.27
CA ARG A 328 0.81 4.01 -24.47
C ARG A 328 1.10 5.26 -23.67
N TRP A 329 0.57 6.37 -24.13
CA TRP A 329 0.74 7.65 -23.47
C TRP A 329 -0.50 8.02 -22.69
N TYR A 330 -0.27 8.46 -21.45
CA TYR A 330 -1.29 8.86 -20.51
C TYR A 330 -1.03 10.28 -20.05
N GLN A 331 -2.06 10.92 -19.52
CA GLN A 331 -2.01 12.29 -19.04
C GLN A 331 -2.28 12.34 -17.54
N THR A 332 -1.64 13.27 -16.85
CA THR A 332 -1.88 13.50 -15.43
C THR A 332 -1.54 14.94 -15.06
N ASN A 333 -1.82 15.32 -13.81
CA ASN A 333 -1.42 16.61 -13.25
C ASN A 333 -0.18 16.45 -12.35
N SER A 334 0.24 17.52 -11.68
CA SER A 334 1.39 17.51 -10.77
C SER A 334 1.26 16.48 -9.64
N TYR A 335 0.07 16.30 -9.08
CA TYR A 335 -0.13 15.35 -7.98
C TYR A 335 -0.01 13.89 -8.43
N GLY A 336 -0.55 13.57 -9.62
CA GLY A 336 -0.37 12.23 -10.18
C GLY A 336 1.08 11.98 -10.59
N ARG A 337 1.78 12.97 -11.16
CA ARG A 337 3.24 12.92 -11.38
C ARG A 337 3.97 12.61 -10.07
N ASP A 338 3.67 13.35 -9.00
CA ASP A 338 4.35 13.20 -7.71
C ASP A 338 4.10 11.81 -7.11
N LEU A 339 2.89 11.27 -7.27
CA LEU A 339 2.59 9.90 -6.87
C LEU A 339 3.39 8.87 -7.67
N LEU A 340 3.55 9.04 -8.99
CA LEU A 340 4.38 8.13 -9.81
C LEU A 340 5.86 8.24 -9.44
N GLN A 341 6.38 9.44 -9.16
CA GLN A 341 7.73 9.62 -8.64
C GLN A 341 7.89 8.92 -7.28
N GLN A 342 6.89 9.04 -6.40
CA GLN A 342 6.88 8.35 -5.12
C GLN A 342 6.89 6.83 -5.32
N ALA A 343 6.12 6.29 -6.26
CA ALA A 343 6.09 4.87 -6.58
C ALA A 343 7.51 4.34 -6.87
N ILE A 344 8.28 5.05 -7.71
CA ILE A 344 9.66 4.68 -8.05
C ILE A 344 10.56 4.73 -6.82
N ARG A 345 10.47 5.79 -6.00
CA ARG A 345 11.28 5.95 -4.78
C ARG A 345 10.97 4.86 -3.75
N ASP A 346 9.70 4.60 -3.52
CA ASP A 346 9.22 3.58 -2.60
C ASP A 346 9.64 2.19 -3.08
N GLY A 347 9.49 1.93 -4.39
CA GLY A 347 9.98 0.72 -5.05
C GLY A 347 11.47 0.50 -4.84
N TYR A 348 12.29 1.50 -5.18
CA TYR A 348 13.75 1.41 -5.00
C TYR A 348 14.15 1.09 -3.57
N ARG A 349 13.53 1.76 -2.60
CA ARG A 349 13.82 1.54 -1.18
C ARG A 349 13.44 0.12 -0.74
N GLU A 350 12.25 -0.35 -1.10
CA GLU A 350 11.82 -1.70 -0.74
C GLU A 350 12.63 -2.78 -1.47
N GLY A 351 13.02 -2.52 -2.73
CA GLY A 351 13.92 -3.37 -3.49
C GLY A 351 15.27 -3.52 -2.80
N TRP A 352 15.87 -2.42 -2.34
CA TRP A 352 17.14 -2.44 -1.62
C TRP A 352 17.09 -3.34 -0.38
N TYR A 353 16.07 -3.19 0.47
CA TYR A 353 15.92 -4.01 1.66
C TYR A 353 15.71 -5.49 1.32
N ALA A 354 14.92 -5.79 0.28
CA ALA A 354 14.73 -7.14 -0.24
C ALA A 354 16.05 -7.75 -0.75
N GLY A 355 16.84 -7.00 -1.52
CA GLY A 355 18.13 -7.47 -2.04
C GLY A 355 19.13 -7.76 -0.93
N GLN A 356 19.18 -6.91 0.10
CA GLN A 356 19.99 -7.14 1.30
C GLN A 356 19.54 -8.39 2.08
N ALA A 357 18.23 -8.60 2.21
CA ALA A 357 17.70 -9.77 2.89
C ALA A 357 18.06 -11.07 2.16
N ASP A 358 17.87 -11.10 0.83
CA ASP A 358 18.25 -12.24 -0.01
C ASP A 358 19.76 -12.51 0.04
N LEU A 359 20.59 -11.46 -0.02
CA LEU A 359 22.04 -11.58 0.12
C LEU A 359 22.44 -12.18 1.47
N ASN A 360 21.85 -11.70 2.58
CA ASN A 360 22.18 -12.17 3.92
C ASN A 360 21.74 -13.62 4.15
N ASP A 361 20.63 -14.05 3.53
CA ASP A 361 20.21 -15.46 3.49
C ASP A 361 21.07 -16.32 2.53
N ARG A 362 22.07 -15.75 1.85
CA ARG A 362 22.87 -16.38 0.77
C ARG A 362 21.98 -16.94 -0.35
N TRP A 363 20.84 -16.31 -0.57
CA TRP A 363 19.90 -16.68 -1.61
C TRP A 363 20.37 -16.15 -2.96
N ARG A 364 20.01 -16.83 -4.04
CA ARG A 364 20.30 -16.38 -5.41
C ARG A 364 19.60 -15.05 -5.73
N PHE A 365 20.14 -14.32 -6.69
CA PHE A 365 19.51 -13.12 -7.24
C PHE A 365 18.16 -13.47 -7.89
N ASP A 366 17.04 -13.00 -7.32
CA ASP A 366 15.69 -13.28 -7.81
C ASP A 366 14.65 -12.27 -7.28
N TYR A 367 14.70 -11.04 -7.81
CA TYR A 367 13.77 -9.98 -7.40
C TYR A 367 12.31 -10.28 -7.76
N GLN A 368 12.06 -11.02 -8.84
CA GLN A 368 10.72 -11.35 -9.34
C GLN A 368 9.96 -12.28 -8.39
N SER A 369 10.69 -13.11 -7.64
CA SER A 369 10.13 -13.97 -6.61
C SER A 369 9.74 -13.21 -5.32
N ASN A 370 10.21 -11.98 -5.13
CA ASN A 370 10.02 -11.25 -3.89
C ASN A 370 8.56 -10.77 -3.74
N TYR A 371 8.03 -10.88 -2.52
CA TYR A 371 6.67 -10.47 -2.22
C TYR A 371 6.43 -8.98 -2.52
N GLY A 372 7.37 -8.11 -2.13
CA GLY A 372 7.27 -6.68 -2.36
C GLY A 372 7.20 -6.31 -3.85
N TYR A 373 7.92 -7.04 -4.71
CA TYR A 373 7.88 -6.85 -6.17
C TYR A 373 6.55 -7.32 -6.78
N ARG A 374 6.09 -8.52 -6.38
CA ARG A 374 4.86 -9.12 -6.90
C ARG A 374 3.64 -8.29 -6.53
N ASP A 375 3.59 -7.85 -5.29
CA ASP A 375 2.59 -6.92 -4.81
C ASP A 375 2.73 -5.58 -5.53
N GLY A 376 3.85 -4.89 -5.32
CA GLY A 376 4.19 -3.64 -5.98
C GLY A 376 3.28 -2.45 -5.68
N THR A 377 2.52 -2.48 -4.58
CA THR A 377 1.56 -1.42 -4.23
C THR A 377 1.87 -0.73 -2.91
N PHE A 378 3.06 -0.93 -2.34
CA PHE A 378 3.48 -0.17 -1.16
C PHE A 378 3.52 1.32 -1.49
N GLY A 379 2.90 2.16 -0.66
CA GLY A 379 2.77 3.59 -0.93
C GLY A 379 1.53 4.00 -1.75
N TYR A 380 0.78 3.05 -2.32
CA TYR A 380 -0.41 3.34 -3.12
C TYR A 380 -1.68 3.45 -2.27
N ASN A 381 -2.32 4.62 -2.32
CA ASN A 381 -3.51 4.95 -1.54
C ASN A 381 -4.85 4.78 -2.30
N GLY A 382 -4.81 4.38 -3.57
CA GLY A 382 -6.01 4.25 -4.40
C GLY A 382 -6.43 5.52 -5.14
N TYR A 383 -5.60 6.57 -5.14
CA TYR A 383 -5.91 7.89 -5.72
C TYR A 383 -4.93 8.30 -6.85
N TYR A 384 -5.35 9.26 -7.68
CA TYR A 384 -4.59 10.02 -8.68
C TYR A 384 -4.11 9.29 -9.95
N VAL A 385 -3.64 8.06 -9.84
CA VAL A 385 -3.22 7.26 -10.98
C VAL A 385 -3.76 5.86 -10.80
N GLY A 386 -3.92 5.12 -11.91
CA GLY A 386 -4.35 3.74 -11.80
C GLY A 386 -3.31 2.89 -11.07
N ARG A 387 -3.80 1.81 -10.45
CA ARG A 387 -2.96 0.90 -9.65
C ARG A 387 -1.88 0.24 -10.50
N ASP A 388 -2.22 -0.14 -11.73
CA ASP A 388 -1.31 -0.92 -12.56
C ASP A 388 -0.16 -0.04 -13.10
N GLU A 389 -0.44 1.25 -13.33
CA GLU A 389 0.54 2.30 -13.58
C GLU A 389 1.45 2.50 -12.37
N TYR A 390 0.88 2.71 -11.18
CA TYR A 390 1.66 2.83 -9.93
C TYR A 390 2.57 1.62 -9.74
N ARG A 391 2.00 0.42 -9.85
CA ARG A 391 2.70 -0.85 -9.64
C ARG A 391 3.85 -1.04 -10.62
N TYR A 392 3.65 -0.67 -11.88
CA TYR A 392 4.72 -0.72 -12.87
C TYR A 392 5.90 0.15 -12.50
N TYR A 393 5.66 1.42 -12.16
CA TYR A 393 6.75 2.33 -11.79
C TYR A 393 7.40 1.96 -10.45
N PHE A 394 6.61 1.42 -9.51
CA PHE A 394 7.13 0.80 -8.31
C PHE A 394 8.08 -0.35 -8.64
N GLN A 395 7.66 -1.27 -9.51
CA GLN A 395 8.47 -2.42 -9.93
C GLN A 395 9.77 -1.98 -10.64
N GLN A 396 9.71 -0.92 -11.45
CA GLN A 396 10.90 -0.32 -12.07
C GLN A 396 11.90 0.19 -11.03
N GLY A 397 11.43 0.88 -9.99
CA GLY A 397 12.27 1.27 -8.86
C GLY A 397 12.81 0.05 -8.11
N PHE A 398 11.94 -0.90 -7.81
CA PHE A 398 12.24 -2.11 -7.03
C PHE A 398 13.35 -2.94 -7.65
N GLU A 399 13.30 -3.22 -8.95
CA GLU A 399 14.33 -3.99 -9.63
C GLU A 399 15.72 -3.35 -9.46
N ARG A 400 15.81 -2.03 -9.64
CA ARG A 400 17.05 -1.27 -9.53
C ARG A 400 17.57 -1.24 -8.10
N GLY A 401 16.68 -0.99 -7.14
CA GLY A 401 17.00 -1.01 -5.72
C GLY A 401 17.45 -2.39 -5.26
N TYR A 402 16.78 -3.44 -5.72
CA TYR A 402 17.16 -4.82 -5.43
C TYR A 402 18.53 -5.15 -5.97
N ARG A 403 18.86 -4.73 -7.20
CA ARG A 403 20.19 -4.94 -7.77
C ARG A 403 21.27 -4.25 -6.94
N ASP A 404 21.05 -3.00 -6.58
CA ASP A 404 22.00 -2.24 -5.76
C ASP A 404 22.13 -2.85 -4.35
N GLY A 405 21.02 -3.21 -3.70
CA GLY A 405 21.01 -3.84 -2.39
C GLY A 405 21.67 -5.23 -2.40
N TYR A 406 21.39 -6.07 -3.40
CA TYR A 406 21.94 -7.43 -3.49
C TYR A 406 23.45 -7.43 -3.76
N TYR A 407 23.93 -6.58 -4.67
CA TYR A 407 25.36 -6.51 -5.00
C TYR A 407 26.15 -5.51 -4.15
N ARG A 408 25.49 -4.81 -3.21
CA ARG A 408 26.08 -3.71 -2.42
C ARG A 408 26.68 -2.62 -3.31
N ARG A 409 25.97 -2.27 -4.38
CA ARG A 409 26.37 -1.25 -5.37
C ARG A 409 25.49 -0.01 -5.22
N ASN A 410 25.94 1.08 -5.82
CA ASN A 410 25.23 2.36 -5.84
C ASN A 410 25.04 2.81 -7.30
N GLN A 411 24.58 1.91 -8.18
CA GLN A 411 24.49 2.18 -9.62
C GLN A 411 23.28 3.07 -9.95
N TYR A 412 22.15 2.83 -9.29
CA TYR A 412 20.88 3.53 -9.54
C TYR A 412 20.48 4.44 -8.40
N GLY A 413 21.03 4.23 -7.23
CA GLY A 413 20.81 5.07 -6.05
C GLY A 413 21.97 4.97 -5.07
N ARG A 414 21.70 5.43 -3.85
CA ARG A 414 22.66 5.39 -2.74
C ARG A 414 21.93 5.09 -1.45
N TYR A 415 22.67 4.58 -0.48
CA TYR A 415 22.20 4.47 0.90
C TYR A 415 22.64 5.71 1.69
N ASP A 416 21.68 6.46 2.20
CA ASP A 416 21.91 7.77 2.83
C ASP A 416 20.99 7.92 4.05
N ASN A 417 21.53 8.35 5.19
CA ASN A 417 20.78 8.55 6.45
C ASN A 417 19.84 7.38 6.85
N GLY A 418 20.28 6.14 6.65
CA GLY A 418 19.48 4.95 7.00
C GLY A 418 18.39 4.58 5.99
N ALA A 419 18.34 5.24 4.84
CA ALA A 419 17.37 4.95 3.78
C ALA A 419 18.05 4.81 2.41
N ALA A 420 17.54 3.89 1.60
CA ALA A 420 17.95 3.77 0.21
C ALA A 420 17.19 4.80 -0.65
N VAL A 421 17.92 5.60 -1.42
CA VAL A 421 17.40 6.72 -2.22
C VAL A 421 17.87 6.57 -3.67
N ILE A 422 16.93 6.64 -4.62
CA ILE A 422 17.22 6.57 -6.06
C ILE A 422 17.82 7.89 -6.57
N LEU A 423 18.74 7.82 -7.54
CA LEU A 423 19.32 8.99 -8.17
C LEU A 423 18.26 9.77 -8.97
N PRO A 424 18.23 11.12 -8.88
CA PRO A 424 17.26 11.94 -9.61
C PRO A 424 17.27 11.72 -11.13
N ALA A 425 18.45 11.55 -11.74
CA ALA A 425 18.60 11.30 -13.17
C ALA A 425 17.93 9.97 -13.59
N ILE A 426 18.11 8.92 -12.79
CA ILE A 426 17.50 7.60 -13.05
C ILE A 426 15.99 7.65 -12.85
N LEU A 427 15.51 8.36 -11.82
CA LEU A 427 14.08 8.58 -11.59
C LEU A 427 13.42 9.27 -12.81
N GLY A 428 14.06 10.31 -13.35
CA GLY A 428 13.59 10.99 -14.56
C GLY A 428 13.55 10.07 -15.78
N ALA A 429 14.60 9.28 -15.99
CA ALA A 429 14.70 8.32 -17.10
C ALA A 429 13.64 7.21 -17.03
N ILE A 430 13.33 6.69 -15.84
CA ILE A 430 12.29 5.68 -15.64
C ILE A 430 10.91 6.26 -15.93
N LEU A 431 10.62 7.43 -15.36
CA LEU A 431 9.28 7.99 -15.43
C LEU A 431 8.94 8.50 -16.83
N ASN A 432 9.96 8.97 -17.58
CA ASN A 432 9.83 9.53 -18.93
C ASN A 432 8.60 10.46 -19.06
N ILE A 433 8.49 11.38 -18.10
CA ILE A 433 7.37 12.31 -18.00
C ILE A 433 7.75 13.65 -18.61
N SER A 434 6.86 14.20 -19.41
CA SER A 434 7.03 15.49 -20.05
C SER A 434 5.89 16.41 -19.67
N ARG A 435 6.21 17.67 -19.41
CA ARG A 435 5.21 18.72 -19.20
C ARG A 435 4.68 19.19 -20.56
N TYR A 436 3.40 19.56 -20.61
CA TYR A 436 2.85 20.31 -21.74
C TYR A 436 3.34 21.75 -21.78
#